data_AF-A0A1Z5HUH5-F1
#
_entry.id   AF-A0A1Z5HUH5-F1
#
_cell.length_a   1.000
_cell.length_b   1.000
_cell.length_c   1.000
_cell.angle_alpha   90.00
_cell.angle_beta   90.00
_cell.angle_gamma   90.00
#
_symmetry.space_group_name_H-M   'P 1'
#
loop_
_entity.id
_entity.type
_entity.pdbx_description
1 polymer ?
#
loop_
_entity_poly.entity_id
_entity_poly.type
_entity_poly.pdbx_seq_one_letter_code
_entity_poly.pdbx_strand_id
1 'polypeptide(L)'
;MFYMEFSNSSKLYLTKTELSKKVIMETVSNYYHNVEFPDSIYIALDHCLTFGKGSVVNIIEDLESALDFIPIARIDQLVLNIPQKEEFYQYFSEKYKVTNPENITPQMEEEFWNNYRWRFASEVGGIKIIWE
;
A
#
# COMPACT_ATOMS: atom_id res chain seq x y z
N MET A 1 -8.46 -5.96 51.79
CA MET A 1 -9.04 -5.31 50.59
C MET A 1 -7.88 -5.10 49.62
N PHE A 2 -7.65 -6.06 48.72
CA PHE A 2 -6.54 -6.01 47.78
C PHE A 2 -6.99 -5.19 46.56
N TYR A 3 -6.35 -4.04 46.33
CA TYR A 3 -6.48 -3.33 45.07
C TYR A 3 -5.73 -4.12 44.00
N MET A 4 -6.47 -4.77 43.09
CA MET A 4 -5.93 -5.17 41.79
C MET A 4 -5.85 -3.91 40.94
N GLU A 5 -4.65 -3.35 40.80
CA GLU A 5 -4.35 -2.47 39.68
C GLU A 5 -4.36 -3.34 38.41
N PHE A 6 -5.47 -3.30 37.68
CA PHE A 6 -5.45 -3.67 36.27
C PHE A 6 -4.57 -2.62 35.57
N SER A 7 -3.31 -2.98 35.33
CA SER A 7 -2.47 -2.34 34.32
C SER A 7 -3.25 -2.40 33.01
N ASN A 8 -3.92 -1.30 32.69
CA ASN A 8 -4.47 -1.03 31.39
C ASN A 8 -3.25 -0.80 30.48
N SER A 9 -2.66 -1.91 30.03
CA SER A 9 -1.48 -1.95 29.18
C SER A 9 -1.89 -1.35 27.83
N SER A 10 -1.79 -0.03 27.75
CA SER A 10 -1.44 0.77 26.57
C SER A 10 -1.91 0.17 25.25
N LYS A 11 -3.02 0.68 24.70
CA LYS A 11 -3.16 0.80 23.25
C LYS A 11 -1.88 1.53 22.77
N LEU A 12 -0.92 0.77 22.27
CA LEU A 12 0.29 1.31 21.65
C LEU A 12 -0.17 2.11 20.44
N TYR A 13 -0.27 3.44 20.60
CA TYR A 13 -0.42 4.31 19.45
C TYR A 13 0.86 4.18 18.64
N LEU A 14 0.79 3.47 17.53
CA LEU A 14 1.91 3.35 16.59
C LEU A 14 2.27 4.76 16.14
N THR A 15 3.46 5.25 16.50
CA THR A 15 3.92 6.61 16.15
C THR A 15 4.84 6.60 14.93
N LYS A 16 5.43 5.44 14.62
CA LYS A 16 6.26 5.22 13.44
C LYS A 16 6.15 3.77 12.98
N THR A 17 6.36 3.54 11.70
CA THR A 17 6.46 2.19 11.13
C THR A 17 7.49 2.14 10.02
N GLU A 18 8.00 0.94 9.75
CA GLU A 18 8.98 0.66 8.70
C GLU A 18 8.31 -0.15 7.60
N LEU A 19 8.39 0.32 6.35
CA LEU A 19 7.80 -0.32 5.18
C LEU A 19 8.84 -0.44 4.06
N SER A 20 8.78 -1.53 3.29
CA SER A 20 9.63 -1.73 2.13
C SER A 20 9.05 -1.02 0.90
N LYS A 21 9.85 -0.15 0.26
CA LYS A 21 9.45 0.46 -1.01
C LYS A 21 9.20 -0.58 -2.08
N LYS A 22 10.04 -1.62 -2.14
CA LYS A 22 9.94 -2.70 -3.11
C LYS A 22 8.58 -3.38 -3.03
N VAL A 23 8.17 -3.78 -1.82
CA VAL A 23 6.88 -4.46 -1.59
C VAL A 23 5.71 -3.56 -2.00
N ILE A 24 5.77 -2.26 -1.66
CA ILE A 24 4.71 -1.31 -2.03
C ILE A 24 4.66 -1.07 -3.54
N MET A 25 5.82 -0.96 -4.20
CA MET A 25 5.88 -0.81 -5.67
C MET A 25 5.31 -2.04 -6.37
N GLU A 26 5.68 -3.24 -5.93
CA GLU A 26 5.14 -4.51 -6.45
C GLU A 26 3.63 -4.60 -6.23
N THR A 27 3.15 -4.12 -5.08
CA THR A 27 1.71 -4.07 -4.79
C THR A 27 1.00 -3.13 -5.76
N VAL A 28 1.53 -1.91 -5.97
CA VAL A 28 0.95 -0.98 -6.95
C VAL A 28 0.94 -1.60 -8.33
N SER A 29 2.06 -2.16 -8.81
CA SER A 29 2.11 -2.74 -10.17
C SER A 29 1.14 -3.91 -10.35
N ASN A 30 1.02 -4.78 -9.36
CA ASN A 30 0.17 -5.97 -9.45
C ASN A 30 -1.33 -5.63 -9.38
N TYR A 31 -1.70 -4.61 -8.60
CA TYR A 31 -3.09 -4.22 -8.43
C TYR A 31 -3.53 -3.09 -9.37
N TYR A 32 -2.60 -2.46 -10.10
CA TYR A 32 -2.88 -1.26 -10.90
C TYR A 32 -4.07 -1.45 -11.83
N HIS A 33 -4.18 -2.62 -12.47
CA HIS A 33 -5.23 -2.92 -13.46
C HIS A 33 -6.59 -3.29 -12.85
N ASN A 34 -6.70 -3.41 -11.53
CA ASN A 34 -7.99 -3.66 -10.88
C ASN A 34 -8.88 -2.41 -10.94
N VAL A 35 -10.18 -2.63 -11.16
CA VAL A 35 -11.17 -1.55 -11.27
C VAL A 35 -11.29 -0.74 -9.98
N GLU A 36 -11.05 -1.37 -8.83
CA GLU A 36 -11.18 -0.76 -7.51
C GLU A 36 -9.87 -0.13 -7.01
N PHE A 37 -8.83 -0.14 -7.82
CA PHE A 37 -7.56 0.50 -7.49
C PHE A 37 -7.64 2.02 -7.71
N PRO A 38 -7.11 2.86 -6.80
CA PRO A 38 -6.42 2.52 -5.54
C PRO A 38 -7.35 2.45 -4.32
N ASP A 39 -8.64 2.75 -4.48
CA ASP A 39 -9.57 3.06 -3.38
C ASP A 39 -9.83 1.89 -2.41
N SER A 40 -9.68 0.64 -2.88
CA SER A 40 -9.92 -0.57 -2.08
C SER A 40 -8.65 -1.30 -1.64
N ILE A 41 -7.46 -0.73 -1.86
CA ILE A 41 -6.20 -1.38 -1.49
C ILE A 41 -5.62 -0.77 -0.21
N TYR A 42 -5.62 -1.56 0.85
CA TYR A 42 -5.12 -1.17 2.16
C TYR A 42 -3.87 -1.97 2.53
N ILE A 43 -2.95 -1.34 3.23
CA ILE A 43 -1.67 -1.90 3.66
C ILE A 43 -1.61 -1.89 5.18
N ALA A 44 -1.26 -3.04 5.76
CA ALA A 44 -0.98 -3.19 7.17
C ALA A 44 0.23 -2.35 7.58
N LEU A 45 0.07 -1.45 8.55
CA LEU A 45 1.15 -0.64 9.11
C LEU A 45 1.83 -1.28 10.32
N ASP A 46 1.27 -2.36 10.86
CA ASP A 46 1.84 -3.16 11.93
C ASP A 46 1.53 -4.65 11.72
N HIS A 47 2.17 -5.50 12.51
CA HIS A 47 1.89 -6.92 12.54
C HIS A 47 0.65 -7.24 13.40
N CYS A 48 -0.16 -8.20 12.97
CA CYS A 48 -1.10 -8.91 13.84
C CYS A 48 -0.91 -10.42 13.77
N LEU A 49 -1.85 -11.18 14.32
CA LEU A 49 -1.86 -12.63 14.29
C LEU A 49 -2.03 -13.18 12.87
N THR A 50 -2.70 -12.42 11.99
CA THR A 50 -3.10 -12.86 10.65
C THR A 50 -2.23 -12.24 9.55
N PHE A 51 -1.80 -10.98 9.72
CA PHE A 51 -1.09 -10.21 8.70
C PHE A 51 0.28 -9.74 9.16
N GLY A 52 1.24 -9.79 8.24
CA GLY A 52 2.50 -9.11 8.40
C GLY A 52 2.36 -7.61 8.09
N LYS A 53 3.18 -6.79 8.74
CA LYS A 53 3.39 -5.41 8.33
C LYS A 53 3.77 -5.33 6.85
N GLY A 54 3.15 -4.42 6.11
CA GLY A 54 3.32 -4.23 4.67
C GLY A 54 2.46 -5.14 3.79
N SER A 55 1.69 -6.06 4.36
CA SER A 55 0.75 -6.91 3.61
C SER A 55 -0.48 -6.12 3.14
N VAL A 56 -1.05 -6.54 2.01
CA VAL A 56 -2.36 -6.06 1.55
C VAL A 56 -3.44 -6.63 2.47
N VAL A 57 -4.40 -5.79 2.86
CA VAL A 57 -5.52 -6.12 3.73
C VAL A 57 -6.82 -5.85 2.97
N ASN A 58 -7.66 -6.86 2.85
CA ASN A 58 -9.04 -6.75 2.36
C ASN A 58 -9.96 -6.41 3.54
N ILE A 59 -10.31 -5.14 3.69
CA ILE A 59 -11.13 -4.67 4.83
C ILE A 59 -12.45 -5.45 5.01
N ILE A 60 -13.04 -5.97 3.92
CA ILE A 60 -14.32 -6.68 3.97
C ILE A 60 -14.17 -8.08 4.58
N GLU A 61 -13.10 -8.79 4.21
CA GLU A 61 -12.88 -10.20 4.57
C GLU A 61 -11.95 -10.38 5.78
N ASP A 62 -11.03 -9.43 5.99
CA ASP A 62 -9.91 -9.58 6.93
C ASP A 62 -10.16 -8.94 8.30
N LEU A 63 -11.19 -8.10 8.44
CA LEU A 63 -11.52 -7.35 9.67
C LEU A 63 -12.77 -7.89 10.38
N GLU A 64 -13.04 -9.20 10.27
CA GLU A 64 -14.19 -9.83 10.93
C GLU A 64 -14.08 -9.91 12.46
N SER A 65 -12.88 -9.71 13.04
CA SER A 65 -12.64 -9.82 14.47
C SER A 65 -12.17 -8.50 15.10
N ALA A 66 -12.85 -8.08 16.18
CA ALA A 66 -12.48 -6.91 16.98
C ALA A 66 -11.10 -7.03 17.67
N LEU A 67 -10.47 -8.22 17.64
CA LEU A 67 -9.15 -8.50 18.20
C LEU A 67 -8.01 -8.22 17.19
N ASP A 68 -8.30 -8.02 15.91
CA ASP A 68 -7.31 -7.82 14.83
C ASP A 68 -7.23 -6.38 14.33
N PHE A 69 -7.64 -5.41 15.15
CA PHE A 69 -7.56 -3.99 14.78
C PHE A 69 -6.09 -3.55 14.68
N ILE A 70 -5.54 -3.61 13.47
CA ILE A 70 -4.24 -3.05 13.11
C ILE A 70 -4.39 -1.69 12.44
N PRO A 71 -3.42 -0.79 12.63
CA PRO A 71 -3.35 0.41 11.82
C PRO A 71 -3.13 0.01 10.36
N ILE A 72 -3.93 0.59 9.46
CA ILE A 72 -3.85 0.40 8.02
C ILE A 72 -3.76 1.75 7.31
N ALA A 73 -3.15 1.77 6.13
CA ALA A 73 -3.16 2.92 5.23
C ALA A 73 -3.64 2.50 3.85
N ARG A 74 -4.35 3.38 3.16
CA ARG A 74 -4.68 3.15 1.76
C ARG A 74 -3.45 3.36 0.87
N ILE A 75 -3.33 2.62 -0.22
CA ILE A 75 -2.12 2.62 -1.05
C ILE A 75 -1.77 4.01 -1.62
N ASP A 76 -2.77 4.81 -1.95
CA ASP A 76 -2.61 6.19 -2.46
C ASP A 76 -2.23 7.21 -1.38
N GLN A 77 -2.40 6.87 -0.10
CA GLN A 77 -1.86 7.64 1.02
C GLN A 77 -0.38 7.34 1.22
N LEU A 78 0.11 6.17 0.78
CA LEU A 78 1.51 5.77 0.87
C LEU A 78 2.31 6.19 -0.36
N VAL A 79 1.73 6.11 -1.55
CA VAL A 79 2.35 6.49 -2.82
C VAL A 79 1.65 7.74 -3.38
N LEU A 80 2.34 8.87 -3.29
CA LEU A 80 1.76 10.20 -3.53
C LEU A 80 1.61 10.57 -5.01
N ASN A 81 2.17 9.76 -5.90
CA ASN A 81 2.14 10.00 -7.34
C ASN A 81 1.85 8.73 -8.12
N ILE A 82 0.82 7.98 -7.72
CA ILE A 82 0.35 6.88 -8.57
C ILE A 82 -0.09 7.47 -9.93
N PRO A 83 0.43 6.98 -11.07
CA PRO A 83 0.10 7.53 -12.38
C PRO A 83 -1.37 7.28 -12.72
N GLN A 84 -2.02 8.24 -13.35
CA GLN A 84 -3.36 8.02 -13.90
C GLN A 84 -3.30 7.07 -15.10
N LYS A 85 -4.43 6.42 -15.42
CA LYS A 85 -4.50 5.45 -16.52
C LYS A 85 -4.08 6.08 -17.85
N GLU A 86 -4.47 7.32 -18.07
CA GLU A 86 -4.13 8.09 -19.26
C GLU A 86 -2.63 8.33 -19.36
N GLU A 87 -1.97 8.70 -18.26
CA GLU A 87 -0.52 8.93 -18.21
C GLU A 87 0.26 7.63 -18.44
N PHE A 88 -0.22 6.53 -17.85
CA PHE A 88 0.33 5.19 -18.06
C PHE A 88 0.26 4.80 -19.54
N TYR A 89 -0.90 4.90 -20.18
CA TYR A 89 -1.04 4.58 -21.60
C TYR A 89 -0.27 5.52 -22.52
N GLN A 90 -0.20 6.81 -22.18
CA GLN A 90 0.58 7.79 -22.92
C GLN A 90 2.06 7.40 -22.97
N TYR A 91 2.64 6.92 -21.86
CA TYR A 91 4.01 6.45 -21.83
C TYR A 91 4.27 5.33 -22.86
N PHE A 92 3.39 4.31 -22.94
CA PHE A 92 3.58 3.21 -23.90
C PHE A 92 3.35 3.66 -25.34
N SER A 93 2.41 4.56 -25.57
CA SER A 93 2.17 5.15 -26.89
C SER A 93 3.37 5.94 -27.38
N GLU A 94 3.99 6.75 -26.52
CA GLU A 94 5.14 7.57 -26.90
C GLU A 94 6.40 6.74 -27.10
N LYS A 95 6.69 5.83 -26.17
CA LYS A 95 7.95 5.07 -26.13
C LYS A 95 7.97 3.85 -27.06
N TYR A 96 6.88 3.07 -27.10
CA TYR A 96 6.81 1.82 -27.87
C TYR A 96 5.86 1.88 -29.06
N LYS A 97 5.20 3.03 -29.31
CA LYS A 97 4.19 3.21 -30.38
C LYS A 97 3.01 2.25 -30.25
N VAL A 98 2.69 1.87 -29.00
CA VAL A 98 1.53 1.01 -28.68
C VAL A 98 0.27 1.86 -28.59
N THR A 99 -0.72 1.60 -29.45
CA THR A 99 -1.99 2.32 -29.49
C THR A 99 -3.16 1.55 -28.87
N ASN A 100 -3.04 0.22 -28.75
CA ASN A 100 -4.01 -0.63 -28.05
C ASN A 100 -3.40 -1.07 -26.71
N PRO A 101 -4.02 -0.77 -25.55
CA PRO A 101 -3.60 -1.25 -24.24
C PRO A 101 -3.33 -2.76 -24.14
N GLU A 102 -4.06 -3.59 -24.89
CA GLU A 102 -3.90 -5.05 -24.89
C GLU A 102 -2.54 -5.52 -25.44
N ASN A 103 -1.84 -4.65 -26.18
CA ASN A 103 -0.52 -4.95 -26.73
C ASN A 103 0.62 -4.57 -25.78
N ILE A 104 0.32 -4.03 -24.59
CA ILE A 104 1.30 -3.75 -23.56
C ILE A 104 1.76 -5.09 -22.98
N THR A 105 3.03 -5.43 -23.18
CA THR A 105 3.58 -6.69 -22.67
C THR A 105 4.02 -6.53 -21.21
N PRO A 106 4.07 -7.63 -20.43
CA PRO A 106 4.56 -7.58 -19.05
C PRO A 106 5.97 -7.00 -18.92
N GLN A 107 6.86 -7.25 -19.91
CA GLN A 107 8.21 -6.68 -19.94
C GLN A 107 8.20 -5.15 -20.11
N MET A 108 7.28 -4.61 -20.92
CA MET A 108 7.14 -3.16 -21.06
C MET A 108 6.64 -2.54 -19.75
N GLU A 109 5.67 -3.17 -19.08
CA GLU A 109 5.18 -2.69 -17.78
C GLU A 109 6.26 -2.74 -16.70
N GLU A 110 7.01 -3.83 -16.62
CA GLU A 110 8.13 -3.96 -15.70
C GLU A 110 9.15 -2.84 -15.93
N GLU A 111 9.48 -2.54 -17.19
CA GLU A 111 10.37 -1.43 -17.53
C GLU A 111 9.78 -0.07 -17.12
N PHE A 112 8.47 0.15 -17.31
CA PHE A 112 7.81 1.37 -16.85
C PHE A 112 7.94 1.54 -15.33
N TRP A 113 7.54 0.54 -14.55
CA TRP A 113 7.54 0.62 -13.09
C TRP A 113 8.94 0.76 -12.51
N ASN A 114 9.94 0.11 -13.10
CA ASN A 114 11.34 0.23 -12.70
C ASN A 114 11.93 1.63 -12.96
N ASN A 115 11.47 2.32 -13.99
CA ASN A 115 11.92 3.67 -14.33
C ASN A 115 11.03 4.78 -13.76
N TYR A 116 9.88 4.42 -13.17
CA TYR A 116 8.95 5.38 -12.61
C TYR A 116 9.56 6.11 -11.41
N ARG A 117 9.40 7.43 -11.36
CA ARG A 117 9.94 8.24 -10.26
C ARG A 117 8.97 8.25 -9.08
N TRP A 118 9.00 7.19 -8.29
CA TRP A 118 8.14 7.02 -7.12
C TRP A 118 8.33 8.11 -6.05
N ARG A 119 7.22 8.62 -5.52
CA ARG A 119 7.16 9.52 -4.37
C ARG A 119 6.34 8.86 -3.29
N PHE A 120 6.98 8.64 -2.15
CA PHE A 120 6.36 8.00 -1.00
C PHE A 120 6.05 9.03 0.08
N ALA A 121 4.96 8.81 0.81
CA ALA A 121 4.58 9.64 1.95
C ALA A 121 5.55 9.42 3.12
N SER A 122 5.89 10.49 3.84
CA SER A 122 6.67 10.39 5.07
C SER A 122 5.81 10.10 6.30
N GLU A 123 4.49 10.24 6.19
CA GLU A 123 3.54 10.10 7.29
C GLU A 123 2.14 9.74 6.74
N VAL A 124 1.41 8.89 7.45
CA VAL A 124 -0.02 8.63 7.21
C VAL A 124 -0.74 8.56 8.55
N GLY A 125 -1.84 9.30 8.71
CA GLY A 125 -2.68 9.23 9.91
C GLY A 125 -1.96 9.52 11.23
N GLY A 126 -0.94 10.39 11.21
CA GLY A 126 -0.10 10.69 12.38
C GLY A 126 1.00 9.65 12.66
N ILE A 127 1.16 8.65 11.79
CA ILE A 127 2.18 7.60 11.88
C ILE A 127 3.30 7.92 10.90
N LYS A 128 4.51 8.14 11.40
CA LYS A 128 5.69 8.38 10.57
C LYS A 128 6.09 7.10 9.81
N ILE A 129 6.29 7.21 8.50
CA ILE A 129 6.76 6.08 7.68
C ILE A 129 8.28 6.18 7.47
N ILE A 130 8.98 5.11 7.80
CA ILE A 130 10.40 4.90 7.52
C ILE A 130 10.46 3.91 6.36
N TRP A 131 11.08 4.33 5.26
CA TRP A 131 11.13 3.51 4.05
C TRP A 131 12.46 2.79 3.91
N GLU A 132 12.38 1.47 3.74
CA GLU A 132 13.50 0.59 3.37
C GLU A 132 13.58 0.36 1.86
#